data_AF-A0A849DKE9-F1
#
_entry.id   AF-A0A849DKE9-F1
#
_cell.length_a   1.000
_cell.length_b   1.000
_cell.length_c   1.000
_cell.angle_alpha   90.00
_cell.angle_beta   90.00
_cell.angle_gamma   90.00
#
_symmetry.space_group_name_H-M   'P 1'
#
loop_
_entity.id
_entity.type
_entity.pdbx_description
1 polymer ?
#
loop_
_entity_poly.entity_id
_entity_poly.type
_entity_poly.pdbx_seq_one_letter_code
_entity_poly.pdbx_strand_id
1 'polypeptide(L)'
;SRLPEPIFTPTTKAAVGAGHDESMTYDDVVAQVGEDLAQRLRRITLEVYRTGSTIAAERGIIIADTKLEFGVDPSGALVLADEVLTPDSSRFWLASDWQPGRTPTGFDKQHVRDWATGTGWNKQPPAPDLPPEVVELTRARYAEAYKRITGESWR
;
A
#
# COMPACT_ATOMS: atom_id res chain seq x y z
N SER A 1 -12.38 8.45 7.55
CA SER A 1 -13.51 8.80 6.65
C SER A 1 -13.04 8.68 5.20
N ARG A 2 -13.95 8.64 4.22
CA ARG A 2 -13.56 8.72 2.80
C ARG A 2 -13.23 10.18 2.45
N LEU A 3 -12.12 10.41 1.74
CA LEU A 3 -11.77 11.73 1.22
C LEU A 3 -12.67 12.09 0.00
N PRO A 4 -12.95 13.38 -0.25
CA PRO A 4 -13.69 13.80 -1.44
C PRO A 4 -13.04 13.33 -2.74
N GLU A 5 -11.71 13.35 -2.78
CA GLU A 5 -10.89 12.82 -3.86
C GLU A 5 -9.59 12.20 -3.32
N PRO A 6 -8.93 11.31 -4.09
CA PRO A 6 -7.62 10.80 -3.74
C PRO A 6 -6.58 11.93 -3.78
N ILE A 7 -5.66 11.92 -2.83
CA ILE A 7 -4.61 12.93 -2.69
C ILE A 7 -3.23 12.30 -2.84
N PHE A 8 -2.26 13.10 -3.28
CA PHE A 8 -0.86 12.69 -3.41
C PHE A 8 -0.11 13.10 -2.13
N THR A 9 0.33 12.11 -1.35
CA THR A 9 1.01 12.28 -0.07
C THR A 9 2.40 11.62 -0.14
N PRO A 10 3.40 12.32 -0.71
CA PRO A 10 4.73 11.76 -0.90
C PRO A 10 5.46 11.57 0.43
N THR A 11 6.39 10.62 0.45
CA THR A 11 7.32 10.42 1.55
C THR A 11 8.74 10.31 1.03
N THR A 12 9.73 10.59 1.88
CA THR A 12 11.12 10.22 1.61
C THR A 12 11.25 8.71 1.54
N LYS A 13 12.36 8.22 0.97
CA LYS A 13 12.76 6.82 1.02
C LYS A 13 13.99 6.71 1.91
N ALA A 14 13.81 6.28 3.15
CA ALA A 14 14.93 6.10 4.07
C ALA A 14 15.86 4.98 3.56
N ALA A 15 17.17 5.17 3.69
CA ALA A 15 18.13 4.11 3.39
C ALA A 15 17.90 2.92 4.35
N VAL A 16 18.21 1.71 3.89
CA VAL A 16 18.04 0.49 4.70
C VAL A 16 18.80 0.63 6.02
N GLY A 17 18.06 0.60 7.14
CA GLY A 17 18.61 0.74 8.49
C GLY A 17 18.78 2.18 9.00
N ALA A 18 18.43 3.21 8.21
CA ALA A 18 18.63 4.61 8.58
C ALA A 18 17.43 5.28 9.26
N GLY A 19 16.27 4.62 9.35
CA GLY A 19 15.07 5.16 9.98
C GLY A 19 13.78 4.83 9.22
N HIS A 20 12.77 5.69 9.37
CA HIS A 20 11.48 5.60 8.70
C HIS A 20 11.35 6.65 7.60
N ASP A 21 10.51 6.37 6.62
CA ASP A 21 10.08 7.34 5.61
C ASP A 21 9.35 8.51 6.28
N GLU A 22 9.68 9.73 5.86
CA GLU A 22 9.12 10.97 6.40
C GLU A 22 8.17 11.62 5.40
N SER A 23 7.12 12.28 5.88
CA SER A 23 6.16 12.99 5.02
C SER A 23 6.82 14.16 4.32
N MET A 24 6.51 14.33 3.03
CA MET A 24 6.99 15.44 2.21
C MET A 24 5.81 16.28 1.72
N THR A 25 6.06 17.58 1.52
CA THR A 25 5.14 18.43 0.76
C THR A 25 5.35 18.22 -0.75
N TYR A 26 4.40 18.68 -1.56
CA TYR A 26 4.59 18.67 -3.01
C TYR A 26 5.76 19.57 -3.44
N ASP A 27 5.96 20.70 -2.76
CA ASP A 27 7.06 21.62 -3.03
C ASP A 27 8.43 20.99 -2.74
N ASP A 28 8.52 20.13 -1.71
CA ASP A 28 9.74 19.34 -1.44
C ASP A 28 10.05 18.37 -2.59
N VAL A 29 9.00 17.75 -3.17
CA VAL A 29 9.16 16.89 -4.35
C VAL A 29 9.64 17.71 -5.55
N VAL A 30 9.03 18.88 -5.80
CA VAL A 30 9.45 19.79 -6.87
C VAL A 30 10.91 20.22 -6.69
N ALA A 31 11.31 20.57 -5.46
CA ALA A 31 12.69 20.94 -5.16
C ALA A 31 13.68 19.79 -5.42
N GLN A 32 13.26 18.55 -5.20
CA GLN A 32 14.11 17.37 -5.37
C GLN A 32 14.22 16.89 -6.82
N VAL A 33 13.12 16.90 -7.58
CA VAL A 33 13.06 16.27 -8.91
C VAL A 33 12.72 17.22 -10.06
N GLY A 34 12.42 18.48 -9.76
CA GLY A 34 11.96 19.48 -10.71
C GLY A 34 10.45 19.42 -10.97
N GLU A 35 9.89 20.56 -11.37
CA GLU A 35 8.44 20.76 -11.57
C GLU A 35 7.82 19.74 -12.54
N ASP A 36 8.41 19.59 -13.74
CA ASP A 36 7.87 18.70 -14.78
C ASP A 36 7.80 17.24 -14.35
N LEU A 37 8.78 16.77 -13.57
CA LEU A 37 8.80 15.39 -13.08
C LEU A 37 7.86 15.21 -11.89
N ALA A 38 7.80 16.19 -10.97
CA ALA A 38 6.87 16.19 -9.85
C ALA A 38 5.41 16.16 -10.32
N GLN A 39 5.05 16.95 -11.33
CA GLN A 39 3.71 16.96 -11.93
C GLN A 39 3.36 15.58 -12.53
N ARG A 40 4.30 14.96 -13.26
CA ARG A 40 4.12 13.63 -13.84
C ARG A 40 3.95 12.56 -12.77
N LEU A 41 4.79 12.56 -11.72
CA LEU A 41 4.69 11.66 -10.57
C LEU A 41 3.32 11.75 -9.91
N ARG A 42 2.86 12.97 -9.59
CA ARG A 42 1.55 13.20 -8.97
C ARG A 42 0.42 12.71 -9.86
N ARG A 43 0.42 13.08 -11.14
CA ARG A 43 -0.63 12.68 -12.10
C ARG A 43 -0.71 11.16 -12.22
N ILE A 44 0.42 10.51 -12.50
CA ILE A 44 0.47 9.06 -12.74
C ILE A 44 0.12 8.30 -11.45
N THR A 45 0.60 8.74 -10.28
CA THR A 45 0.24 8.13 -9.00
C THR A 45 -1.27 8.12 -8.77
N LEU A 46 -1.92 9.26 -8.98
CA LEU A 46 -3.36 9.38 -8.82
C LEU A 46 -4.14 8.59 -9.88
N GLU A 47 -3.64 8.50 -11.11
CA GLU A 47 -4.24 7.74 -12.21
C GLU A 47 -4.17 6.23 -11.96
N VAL A 48 -3.01 5.71 -11.53
CA VAL A 48 -2.84 4.30 -11.13
C VAL A 48 -3.75 3.97 -9.96
N TYR A 49 -3.77 4.80 -8.91
CA TYR A 49 -4.64 4.58 -7.75
C TYR A 49 -6.12 4.56 -8.16
N ARG A 50 -6.59 5.54 -8.94
CA ARG A 50 -8.00 5.61 -9.37
C ARG A 50 -8.40 4.39 -10.20
N THR A 51 -7.55 3.99 -11.14
CA THR A 51 -7.81 2.84 -12.00
C THR A 51 -7.90 1.55 -11.18
N GLY A 52 -6.88 1.29 -10.35
CA GLY A 52 -6.83 0.10 -9.51
C GLY A 52 -7.93 0.03 -8.46
N SER A 53 -8.19 1.14 -7.77
CA SER A 53 -9.26 1.20 -6.75
C SER A 53 -10.65 1.04 -7.37
N THR A 54 -10.89 1.52 -8.59
CA THR A 54 -12.16 1.29 -9.31
C THR A 54 -12.36 -0.19 -9.61
N ILE A 55 -11.34 -0.85 -10.18
CA ILE A 55 -11.39 -2.28 -10.48
C ILE A 55 -11.60 -3.11 -9.21
N ALA A 56 -10.87 -2.80 -8.13
CA ALA A 56 -11.02 -3.49 -6.86
C ALA A 56 -12.42 -3.29 -6.23
N ALA A 57 -12.98 -2.08 -6.36
CA ALA A 57 -14.31 -1.77 -5.84
C ALA A 57 -15.41 -2.60 -6.51
N GLU A 58 -15.31 -2.84 -7.82
CA GLU A 58 -16.22 -3.74 -8.55
C GLU A 58 -16.18 -5.19 -8.00
N ARG A 59 -15.10 -5.56 -7.31
CA ARG A 59 -14.90 -6.87 -6.68
C ARG A 59 -15.12 -6.86 -5.16
N GLY A 60 -15.72 -5.78 -4.64
CA GLY A 60 -16.05 -5.65 -3.22
C GLY A 60 -14.85 -5.36 -2.32
N ILE A 61 -13.75 -4.85 -2.88
CA ILE A 61 -12.54 -4.47 -2.14
C ILE A 61 -12.36 -2.95 -2.21
N ILE A 62 -12.14 -2.33 -1.06
CA ILE A 62 -11.73 -0.93 -0.95
C ILE A 62 -10.21 -0.89 -0.82
N ILE A 63 -9.54 -0.15 -1.70
CA ILE A 63 -8.13 0.20 -1.55
C ILE A 63 -8.06 1.56 -0.86
N ALA A 64 -7.72 1.59 0.43
CA ALA A 64 -7.72 2.82 1.21
C ALA A 64 -6.57 3.76 0.79
N ASP A 65 -5.40 3.19 0.52
CA ASP A 65 -4.19 3.86 0.05
C ASP A 65 -3.23 2.83 -0.57
N THR A 66 -2.22 3.33 -1.29
CA THR A 66 -1.13 2.54 -1.88
C THR A 66 0.16 3.35 -1.88
N LYS A 67 1.30 2.67 -1.75
CA LYS A 67 2.62 3.17 -2.13
C LYS A 67 2.93 2.75 -3.56
N LEU A 68 3.53 3.64 -4.35
CA LEU A 68 4.10 3.32 -5.66
C LEU A 68 5.56 3.77 -5.67
N GLU A 69 6.41 3.05 -6.38
CA GLU A 69 7.77 3.49 -6.65
C GLU A 69 7.98 3.71 -8.14
N PHE A 70 8.80 4.71 -8.45
CA PHE A 70 9.14 5.03 -9.83
C PHE A 70 10.65 5.14 -9.97
N GLY A 71 11.14 4.68 -11.11
CA GLY A 71 12.49 4.97 -11.61
C GLY A 71 12.43 5.97 -12.76
N VAL A 72 13.59 6.49 -13.13
CA VAL A 72 13.78 7.22 -14.39
C VAL A 72 14.77 6.43 -15.22
N ASP A 73 14.39 6.11 -16.46
CA ASP A 73 15.25 5.38 -17.37
C ASP A 73 16.34 6.28 -18.00
N PRO A 74 17.31 5.73 -18.75
CA PRO A 74 18.36 6.54 -19.38
C PRO A 74 17.87 7.57 -20.40
N SER A 75 16.63 7.47 -20.89
CA SER A 75 16.01 8.45 -21.78
C SER A 75 15.33 9.61 -21.04
N GLY A 76 15.25 9.53 -19.71
CA GLY A 76 14.54 10.49 -18.88
C GLY A 76 13.03 10.18 -18.73
N ALA A 77 12.59 8.99 -19.16
CA ALA A 77 11.20 8.58 -19.02
C ALA A 77 10.93 8.03 -17.60
N LEU A 78 9.78 8.39 -17.04
CA LEU A 78 9.33 7.87 -15.75
C LEU A 78 8.80 6.45 -15.93
N VAL A 79 9.31 5.52 -15.15
CA VAL A 79 8.96 4.09 -15.21
C VAL A 79 8.39 3.66 -13.88
N LEU A 80 7.19 3.06 -13.89
CA LEU A 80 6.63 2.42 -12.71
C LEU A 80 7.47 1.18 -12.37
N ALA A 81 7.90 1.09 -11.12
CA ALA A 81 8.75 0.03 -10.62
C ALA A 81 8.12 -0.60 -9.36
N ASP A 82 8.87 -1.48 -8.70
CA ASP A 82 8.42 -2.22 -7.50
C ASP A 82 7.10 -2.98 -7.76
N GLU A 83 6.46 -3.44 -6.70
CA GLU A 83 5.09 -3.95 -6.74
C GLU A 83 4.05 -2.82 -6.81
N VAL A 84 2.88 -3.14 -7.39
CA VAL A 84 1.82 -2.16 -7.64
C VAL A 84 0.50 -2.73 -7.14
N LEU A 85 -0.15 -2.02 -6.23
CA LEU A 85 -1.49 -2.35 -5.73
C LEU A 85 -1.58 -3.79 -5.22
N THR A 86 -0.62 -4.19 -4.39
CA THR A 86 -0.60 -5.48 -3.69
C THR A 86 -1.04 -5.30 -2.24
N PRO A 87 -1.42 -6.38 -1.52
CA PRO A 87 -1.70 -6.30 -0.08
C PRO A 87 -0.48 -5.90 0.78
N ASP A 88 0.71 -5.82 0.19
CA ASP A 88 1.95 -5.39 0.84
C ASP A 88 2.16 -3.88 0.70
N SER A 89 1.89 -3.34 -0.48
CA SER A 89 2.03 -1.92 -0.82
C SER A 89 0.76 -1.11 -0.58
N SER A 90 -0.37 -1.75 -0.30
CA SER A 90 -1.68 -1.13 -0.15
C SER A 90 -2.47 -1.64 1.04
N ARG A 91 -3.42 -0.83 1.53
CA ARG A 91 -4.40 -1.25 2.52
C ARG A 91 -5.70 -1.70 1.86
N PHE A 92 -6.02 -2.98 2.01
CA PHE A 92 -7.16 -3.63 1.35
C PHE A 92 -8.24 -3.96 2.36
N TRP A 93 -9.44 -3.40 2.20
CA TRP A 93 -10.57 -3.64 3.09
C TRP A 93 -11.72 -4.31 2.34
N LEU A 94 -12.45 -5.19 3.05
CA LEU A 94 -13.74 -5.65 2.58
C LEU A 94 -14.75 -4.50 2.60
N ALA A 95 -15.38 -4.25 1.46
CA ALA A 95 -16.40 -3.20 1.35
C ALA A 95 -17.61 -3.48 2.26
N SER A 96 -17.95 -4.75 2.49
CA SER A 96 -19.03 -5.19 3.38
C SER A 96 -18.81 -4.81 4.85
N ASP A 97 -17.54 -4.66 5.25
CA ASP A 97 -17.15 -4.51 6.66
C ASP A 97 -16.77 -3.07 6.99
N TRP A 98 -16.70 -2.19 5.97
CA TRP A 98 -16.30 -0.82 6.14
C TRP A 98 -17.44 0.06 6.66
N GLN A 99 -17.14 0.82 7.72
CA GLN A 99 -18.01 1.87 8.24
C GLN A 99 -17.16 3.08 8.65
N PRO A 100 -17.64 4.33 8.43
CA PRO A 100 -16.95 5.51 8.93
C PRO A 100 -16.65 5.42 10.44
N GLY A 101 -15.39 5.68 10.81
CA GLY A 101 -14.95 5.65 12.21
C GLY A 101 -14.52 4.29 12.73
N ARG A 102 -14.55 3.22 11.91
CA ARG A 102 -13.99 1.91 12.26
C ARG A 102 -12.87 1.51 11.30
N THR A 103 -11.85 0.84 11.84
CA THR A 103 -10.82 0.16 11.05
C THR A 103 -11.38 -1.21 10.63
N PRO A 104 -11.59 -1.48 9.34
CA PRO A 104 -12.09 -2.76 8.88
C PRO A 104 -11.07 -3.87 9.07
N THR A 105 -11.52 -5.12 8.97
CA THR A 105 -10.60 -6.25 8.84
C THR A 105 -9.95 -6.20 7.46
N GLY A 106 -8.63 -6.03 7.43
CA GLY A 106 -7.88 -5.94 6.18
C GLY A 106 -7.51 -7.32 5.60
N PHE A 107 -7.33 -7.38 4.28
CA PHE A 107 -6.68 -8.50 3.58
C PHE A 107 -5.14 -8.41 3.58
N ASP A 108 -4.61 -7.35 4.16
CA ASP A 108 -3.21 -6.97 4.14
C ASP A 108 -2.46 -7.40 5.40
N LYS A 109 -1.21 -6.94 5.51
CA LYS A 109 -0.29 -7.16 6.64
C LYS A 109 -0.82 -6.75 8.01
N GLN A 110 -1.98 -6.09 8.10
CA GLN A 110 -2.50 -5.61 9.38
C GLN A 110 -2.71 -6.73 10.40
N HIS A 111 -3.10 -7.94 9.98
CA HIS A 111 -3.26 -9.06 10.91
C HIS A 111 -1.96 -9.47 11.61
N VAL A 112 -0.86 -9.55 10.85
CA VAL A 112 0.47 -9.86 11.40
C VAL A 112 0.94 -8.74 12.33
N ARG A 113 0.66 -7.48 11.97
CA ARG A 113 0.99 -6.30 12.81
C ARG A 113 0.21 -6.30 14.12
N ASP A 114 -1.08 -6.62 14.07
CA ASP A 114 -1.97 -6.68 15.23
C ASP A 114 -1.53 -7.83 16.17
N TRP A 115 -1.25 -9.01 15.61
CA TRP A 115 -0.70 -10.13 16.37
C TRP A 115 0.63 -9.75 17.05
N ALA A 116 1.58 -9.18 16.29
CA ALA A 116 2.89 -8.79 16.81
C ALA A 116 2.78 -7.76 17.93
N THR A 117 1.86 -6.80 17.81
CA THR A 117 1.58 -5.81 18.87
C THR A 117 1.04 -6.48 20.13
N GLY A 118 0.19 -7.50 19.99
CA GLY A 118 -0.34 -8.28 21.11
C GLY A 118 0.70 -9.11 21.87
N THR A 119 1.87 -9.38 21.29
CA THR A 119 2.96 -10.13 21.95
C THR A 119 3.74 -9.31 22.98
N GLY A 120 3.59 -7.98 22.98
CA GLY A 120 4.45 -7.08 23.78
C GLY A 120 5.83 -6.80 23.15
N TRP A 121 6.06 -7.23 21.91
CA TRP A 121 7.30 -6.96 21.17
C TRP A 121 7.53 -5.45 20.97
N ASN A 122 8.74 -4.98 21.31
CA ASN A 122 9.13 -3.57 21.23
C ASN A 122 9.48 -3.08 19.81
N LYS A 123 9.19 -3.90 18.77
CA LYS A 123 9.51 -3.65 17.36
C LYS A 123 11.01 -3.55 17.06
N GLN A 124 11.87 -4.13 17.92
CA GLN A 124 13.31 -4.25 17.69
C GLN A 124 13.70 -5.71 17.46
N PRO A 125 14.63 -6.00 16.53
CA PRO A 125 15.08 -7.37 16.30
C PRO A 125 15.65 -8.04 17.58
N PRO A 126 15.47 -9.37 17.74
CA PRO A 126 14.69 -10.26 16.87
C PRO A 126 13.17 -10.10 17.10
N ALA A 127 12.39 -10.27 16.03
CA ALA A 127 10.95 -10.41 16.13
C ALA A 127 10.58 -11.81 16.65
N PRO A 128 9.43 -11.98 17.34
CA PRO A 128 8.94 -13.30 17.70
C PRO A 128 8.56 -14.11 16.45
N ASP A 129 8.77 -15.43 16.52
CA ASP A 129 8.35 -16.34 15.45
C ASP A 129 6.83 -16.33 15.29
N LEU A 130 6.36 -16.32 14.04
CA LEU A 130 4.94 -16.35 13.74
C LEU A 130 4.38 -17.76 13.99
N PRO A 131 3.31 -17.91 14.80
CA PRO A 131 2.61 -19.16 14.96
C PRO A 131 2.04 -19.65 13.62
N PRO A 132 1.98 -20.98 13.37
CA PRO A 132 1.47 -21.53 12.13
C PRO A 132 0.07 -21.01 11.74
N GLU A 133 -0.81 -20.79 12.71
CA GLU A 133 -2.15 -20.27 12.48
C GLU A 133 -2.16 -18.84 11.93
N VAL A 134 -1.21 -18.00 12.35
CA VAL A 134 -1.06 -16.62 11.84
C VAL A 134 -0.52 -16.66 10.41
N VAL A 135 0.42 -17.57 10.13
CA VAL A 135 0.97 -17.80 8.78
C VAL A 135 -0.13 -18.26 7.82
N GLU A 136 -0.89 -19.29 8.19
CA GLU A 136 -1.96 -19.84 7.35
C GLU A 136 -3.08 -18.82 7.12
N LEU A 137 -3.50 -18.09 8.16
CA LEU A 137 -4.51 -17.03 8.01
C LEU A 137 -4.02 -15.90 7.11
N THR A 138 -2.75 -15.50 7.23
CA THR A 138 -2.15 -14.50 6.34
C THR A 138 -2.15 -15.01 4.90
N ARG A 139 -1.66 -16.23 4.65
CA ARG A 139 -1.68 -16.85 3.31
C ARG A 139 -3.08 -16.90 2.71
N ALA A 140 -4.08 -17.34 3.49
CA ALA A 140 -5.46 -17.43 3.04
C ALA A 140 -6.05 -16.07 2.63
N ARG A 141 -5.72 -14.99 3.37
CA ARG A 141 -6.16 -13.63 3.02
C ARG A 141 -5.56 -13.13 1.71
N TYR A 142 -4.28 -13.40 1.46
CA TYR A 142 -3.63 -13.02 0.20
C TYR A 142 -4.23 -13.79 -0.98
N ALA A 143 -4.47 -15.11 -0.81
CA ALA A 143 -5.11 -15.93 -1.84
C ALA A 143 -6.54 -15.46 -2.15
N GLU A 144 -7.31 -15.06 -1.13
CA GLU A 144 -8.66 -14.52 -1.31
C GLU A 144 -8.66 -13.15 -2.00
N ALA A 145 -7.76 -12.25 -1.60
CA ALA A 145 -7.59 -10.95 -2.27
C ALA A 145 -7.22 -11.13 -3.75
N TYR A 146 -6.25 -12.00 -4.04
CA TYR A 146 -5.87 -12.36 -5.40
C TYR A 146 -7.09 -12.86 -6.18
N LYS A 147 -7.80 -13.87 -5.65
CA LYS A 147 -8.95 -14.47 -6.32
C LYS A 147 -10.07 -13.47 -6.60
N ARG A 148 -10.38 -12.57 -5.67
CA ARG A 148 -11.43 -11.55 -5.89
C ARG A 148 -11.05 -10.59 -7.01
N ILE A 149 -9.82 -10.10 -6.99
CA ILE A 149 -9.32 -9.10 -7.93
C ILE A 149 -9.17 -9.69 -9.33
N THR A 150 -8.52 -10.84 -9.45
CA THR A 150 -8.18 -11.44 -10.74
C THR A 150 -9.30 -12.35 -11.28
N GLY A 151 -10.10 -12.94 -10.40
CA GLY A 151 -11.03 -14.02 -10.75
C GLY A 151 -10.37 -15.40 -10.86
N GLU A 152 -9.08 -15.51 -10.57
CA GLU A 152 -8.31 -16.75 -10.71
C GLU A 152 -8.05 -17.44 -9.36
N SER A 153 -7.92 -18.77 -9.37
CA SER A 153 -7.50 -19.50 -8.16
C SER A 153 -6.00 -19.36 -7.94
N TRP A 154 -5.61 -19.08 -6.69
CA TRP A 154 -4.22 -19.13 -6.27
C TRP A 154 -3.63 -20.53 -6.47
N ARG A 155 -2.42 -20.63 -7.03
CA ARG A 155 -1.72 -21.90 -7.31
C ARG A 155 -0.59 -22.15 -6.32
#